data_AF-S5DKS0-F1
#
_entry.id   AF-S5DKS0-F1
#
_cell.length_a   1.000
_cell.length_b   1.000
_cell.length_c   1.000
_cell.angle_alpha   90.00
_cell.angle_beta   90.00
_cell.angle_gamma   90.00
#
_symmetry.space_group_name_H-M   'P 1'
#
loop_
_entity.id
_entity.type
_entity.pdbx_description
1 polymer ?
#
loop_
_entity_poly.entity_id
_entity_poly.type
_entity_poly.pdbx_seq_one_letter_code
_entity_poly.pdbx_strand_id
1 'polypeptide(L)'
;MDIINTNLSIKIDRLSNLKSKVTIQSFPQNNMGIENYKLVFDMKFRDDYDGDFAGVCIGPAWENYGPGEFTIFLNASNNYKNDIIGDHQLLEDDGCQNYFYYLRYFEVTTKKQNKYLVGVATDYAEEYPDAPYVWKQNNFNVIEEIGNSNIEKYSINFELSR
;
A
#
# COMPACT_ATOMS: atom_id res chain seq x y z
N MET A 1 15.18 -18.83 -12.30
CA MET A 1 14.76 -18.06 -11.12
C MET A 1 14.00 -16.86 -11.65
N ASP A 2 12.74 -16.69 -11.26
CA ASP A 2 11.95 -15.52 -11.69
C ASP A 2 12.43 -14.32 -10.86
N ILE A 3 13.08 -13.35 -11.49
CA ILE A 3 13.56 -12.13 -10.83
C ILE A 3 12.59 -11.02 -11.20
N ILE A 4 11.85 -10.45 -10.25
CA ILE A 4 11.01 -9.28 -10.47
C ILE A 4 11.80 -8.05 -10.05
N ASN A 5 12.05 -7.14 -10.99
CA ASN A 5 12.71 -5.86 -10.72
C ASN A 5 11.80 -4.72 -11.17
N THR A 6 11.40 -3.88 -10.22
CA THR A 6 10.54 -2.75 -10.45
C THR A 6 10.85 -1.61 -9.49
N ASN A 7 10.70 -0.38 -9.97
CA ASN A 7 10.76 0.81 -9.14
C ASN A 7 9.34 1.29 -8.85
N LEU A 8 9.06 1.68 -7.60
CA LEU A 8 7.79 2.30 -7.22
C LEU A 8 7.98 3.80 -7.03
N SER A 9 7.09 4.59 -7.63
CA SER A 9 7.02 6.04 -7.43
C SER A 9 5.68 6.39 -6.81
N ILE A 10 5.73 7.22 -5.77
CA ILE A 10 4.56 7.77 -5.08
C ILE A 10 4.64 9.28 -5.22
N LYS A 11 3.59 9.88 -5.78
CA LYS A 11 3.46 11.32 -5.93
C LYS A 11 2.20 11.78 -5.20
N ILE A 12 2.33 12.87 -4.45
CA ILE A 12 1.25 13.48 -3.70
C ILE A 12 1.00 14.86 -4.28
N ASP A 13 -0.25 15.14 -4.63
CA ASP A 13 -0.70 16.44 -5.13
C ASP A 13 -1.83 16.96 -4.23
N ARG A 14 -1.74 18.22 -3.79
CA ARG A 14 -2.84 18.91 -3.12
C ARG A 14 -3.75 19.51 -4.19
N LEU A 15 -4.93 18.93 -4.38
CA LEU A 15 -5.90 19.41 -5.37
C LEU A 15 -6.67 20.64 -4.85
N SER A 16 -6.91 20.70 -3.54
CA SER A 16 -7.51 21.85 -2.85
C SER A 16 -7.15 21.80 -1.36
N ASN A 17 -7.67 22.73 -0.57
CA ASN A 17 -7.49 22.68 0.89
C ASN A 17 -8.11 21.44 1.53
N LEU A 18 -9.08 20.79 0.86
CA LEU A 18 -9.82 19.63 1.37
C LEU A 18 -9.53 18.35 0.60
N LYS A 19 -8.71 18.38 -0.46
CA LYS A 19 -8.50 17.20 -1.30
C LYS A 19 -7.04 16.97 -1.62
N SER A 20 -6.59 15.75 -1.36
CA SER A 20 -5.29 15.25 -1.79
C SER A 20 -5.47 14.16 -2.82
N LYS A 21 -4.55 14.07 -3.77
CA LYS A 21 -4.44 12.99 -4.73
C LYS A 21 -3.11 12.30 -4.52
N VAL A 22 -3.15 10.99 -4.33
CA VAL A 22 -1.97 10.13 -4.30
C VAL A 22 -1.92 9.36 -5.61
N THR A 23 -0.87 9.56 -6.38
CA THR A 23 -0.61 8.84 -7.64
C THR A 23 0.53 7.88 -7.42
N ILE A 24 0.31 6.60 -7.71
CA ILE A 24 1.31 5.56 -7.55
C ILE A 24 1.57 4.94 -8.92
N GLN A 25 2.85 4.77 -9.26
CA GLN A 25 3.27 4.14 -10.49
C GLN A 25 4.43 3.19 -10.25
N SER A 26 4.33 1.99 -10.84
CA SER A 26 5.40 1.00 -10.87
C SER A 26 6.08 1.00 -12.25
N PHE A 27 7.41 0.90 -12.26
CA PHE A 27 8.24 0.86 -13.47
C PHE A 27 9.01 -0.46 -13.53
N PRO A 28 8.39 -1.55 -14.01
CA PRO A 28 9.07 -2.84 -14.14
C PRO A 28 10.18 -2.74 -15.18
N GLN A 29 11.40 -3.12 -14.81
CA GLN A 29 12.57 -3.06 -15.70
C GLN A 29 12.48 -4.07 -16.85
N ASN A 30 11.74 -5.16 -16.67
CA ASN A 30 11.41 -6.13 -17.70
C ASN A 30 9.92 -6.46 -17.66
N ASN A 31 9.23 -6.48 -18.81
CA ASN A 31 7.80 -6.81 -18.91
C ASN A 31 7.57 -8.33 -18.83
N MET A 32 8.00 -8.98 -17.74
CA MET A 32 8.02 -10.44 -17.54
C MET A 32 6.64 -11.09 -17.35
N GLY A 33 5.60 -10.50 -17.92
CA GLY A 33 4.23 -10.98 -17.73
C GLY A 33 3.74 -10.71 -16.32
N ILE A 34 4.02 -9.52 -15.79
CA ILE A 34 3.26 -8.98 -14.66
C ILE A 34 1.90 -8.55 -15.20
N GLU A 35 0.85 -8.88 -14.48
CA GLU A 35 -0.52 -8.51 -14.80
C GLU A 35 -0.92 -7.26 -14.01
N ASN A 36 -0.69 -7.29 -12.71
CA ASN A 36 -0.98 -6.18 -11.81
C ASN A 36 -0.12 -6.22 -10.55
N TYR A 37 -0.09 -5.09 -9.87
CA TYR A 37 0.32 -4.99 -8.48
C TYR A 37 -0.88 -4.61 -7.62
N LYS A 38 -0.99 -5.19 -6.42
CA LYS A 38 -1.89 -4.72 -5.37
C LYS A 38 -1.06 -4.16 -4.25
N LEU A 39 -1.36 -2.93 -3.84
CA LEU A 39 -0.69 -2.23 -2.75
C LEU A 39 -1.75 -1.83 -1.74
N VAL A 40 -1.55 -2.23 -0.48
CA VAL A 40 -2.44 -1.85 0.63
C VAL A 40 -1.69 -0.89 1.53
N PHE A 41 -2.13 0.36 1.58
CA PHE A 41 -1.58 1.38 2.45
C PHE A 41 -2.44 1.51 3.69
N ASP A 42 -1.76 1.68 4.83
CA ASP A 42 -2.38 1.87 6.12
C ASP A 42 -1.74 3.06 6.84
N MET A 43 -2.57 3.88 7.46
CA MET A 43 -2.12 4.96 8.32
C MET A 43 -1.60 4.39 9.64
N LYS A 44 -0.32 4.61 9.94
CA LYS A 44 0.27 4.29 11.25
C LYS A 44 -0.42 5.17 12.30
N PHE A 45 -0.72 4.60 13.47
CA PHE A 45 -1.51 5.17 14.58
C PHE A 45 -3.03 4.90 14.60
N ARG A 46 -3.46 3.75 14.07
CA ARG A 46 -4.63 3.07 14.64
C ARG A 46 -4.20 2.44 15.97
N ASP A 47 -4.03 3.23 17.03
CA ASP A 47 -3.91 2.59 18.35
C ASP A 47 -5.22 1.81 18.59
N ASP A 48 -5.10 0.64 19.22
CA ASP A 48 -6.25 -0.11 19.71
C ASP A 48 -6.83 0.72 20.88
N TYR A 49 -7.66 1.72 20.55
CA TYR A 49 -8.16 2.72 21.50
C TYR A 49 -9.26 2.11 22.37
N ASP A 50 -8.89 1.18 23.23
CA ASP A 50 -9.75 0.55 24.23
C ASP A 50 -10.06 1.50 25.42
N GLY A 51 -10.04 2.84 25.23
CA GLY A 51 -10.29 3.74 26.36
C GLY A 51 -10.42 5.25 26.17
N ASP A 52 -9.83 5.91 25.15
CA ASP A 52 -9.84 7.38 25.07
C ASP A 52 -10.04 7.88 23.63
N PHE A 53 -11.21 8.50 23.35
CA PHE A 53 -11.62 8.97 22.03
C PHE A 53 -11.09 10.38 21.66
N ALA A 54 -10.40 11.08 22.57
CA ALA A 54 -9.88 12.43 22.31
C ALA A 54 -8.47 12.37 21.72
N GLY A 55 -8.29 12.84 20.48
CA GLY A 55 -6.98 12.94 19.82
C GLY A 55 -6.65 11.84 18.80
N VAL A 56 -7.66 11.10 18.32
CA VAL A 56 -7.49 10.07 17.28
C VAL A 56 -7.14 10.73 15.94
N CYS A 57 -6.07 10.27 15.28
CA CYS A 57 -5.85 10.60 13.87
C CYS A 57 -6.88 9.86 13.03
N ILE A 58 -7.74 10.58 12.32
CA ILE A 58 -8.71 9.96 11.40
C ILE A 58 -8.14 9.98 9.98
N GLY A 59 -7.66 11.14 9.54
CA GLY A 59 -7.11 11.32 8.20
C GLY A 59 -8.19 11.42 7.12
N PRO A 60 -7.77 11.62 5.85
CA PRO A 60 -8.69 11.78 4.74
C PRO A 60 -9.50 10.51 4.49
N ALA A 61 -10.77 10.68 4.13
CA ALA A 61 -11.59 9.60 3.59
C ALA A 61 -11.20 9.35 2.13
N TRP A 62 -10.66 8.16 1.84
CA TRP A 62 -10.23 7.78 0.50
C TRP A 62 -11.42 7.33 -0.35
N GLU A 63 -11.44 7.66 -1.64
CA GLU A 63 -12.55 7.29 -2.53
C GLU A 63 -12.79 5.77 -2.56
N ASN A 64 -14.04 5.35 -2.40
CA ASN A 64 -14.45 3.93 -2.27
C ASN A 64 -13.91 3.19 -1.03
N TYR A 65 -13.23 3.91 -0.14
CA TYR A 65 -12.78 3.43 1.15
C TYR A 65 -13.21 4.42 2.24
N GLY A 66 -12.76 4.17 3.47
CA GLY A 66 -12.91 5.09 4.59
C GLY A 66 -11.61 5.85 4.85
N PRO A 67 -11.49 6.45 6.04
CA PRO A 67 -10.21 6.89 6.58
C PRO A 67 -9.28 5.71 6.88
N GLY A 68 -7.97 5.98 6.93
CA GLY A 68 -6.96 5.04 7.44
C GLY A 68 -6.39 4.04 6.43
N GLU A 69 -7.23 3.21 5.80
CA GLU A 69 -6.78 2.21 4.81
C GLU A 69 -7.25 2.52 3.40
N PHE A 70 -6.40 2.21 2.42
CA PHE A 70 -6.87 2.03 1.05
C PHE A 70 -6.04 0.99 0.30
N THR A 71 -6.67 0.40 -0.70
CA THR A 71 -6.01 -0.49 -1.66
C THR A 71 -5.92 0.19 -3.02
N ILE A 72 -4.76 0.09 -3.66
CA ILE A 72 -4.57 0.56 -5.03
C ILE A 72 -4.07 -0.59 -5.91
N PHE A 73 -4.72 -0.75 -7.07
CA PHE A 73 -4.32 -1.71 -8.09
C PHE A 73 -3.62 -1.00 -9.24
N LEU A 74 -2.41 -1.46 -9.57
CA LEU A 74 -1.62 -0.96 -10.70
C LEU A 74 -1.65 -1.99 -11.82
N ASN A 75 -2.55 -1.80 -12.79
CA ASN A 75 -2.76 -2.75 -13.88
C ASN A 75 -1.83 -2.49 -15.07
N ALA A 76 -1.41 -3.56 -15.75
CA ALA A 76 -0.61 -3.47 -16.98
C ALA A 76 -1.30 -2.62 -18.07
N SER A 77 -2.63 -2.68 -18.17
CA SER A 77 -3.43 -1.91 -19.13
C SER A 77 -3.31 -0.40 -18.96
N ASN A 78 -2.97 0.08 -17.76
CA ASN A 78 -2.76 1.49 -17.45
C ASN A 78 -1.29 1.79 -17.12
N ASN A 79 -0.36 1.05 -17.72
CA ASN A 79 1.09 1.22 -17.51
C ASN A 79 1.50 1.17 -16.03
N TYR A 80 0.82 0.32 -15.25
CA TYR A 80 1.02 0.16 -13.82
C TYR A 80 0.95 1.48 -13.04
N LYS A 81 0.06 2.37 -13.47
CA LYS A 81 -0.24 3.64 -12.83
C LYS A 81 -1.68 3.67 -12.35
N ASN A 82 -1.91 4.22 -11.18
CA ASN A 82 -3.24 4.55 -10.71
C ASN A 82 -3.17 5.71 -9.72
N ASP A 83 -4.31 6.31 -9.43
CA ASP A 83 -4.43 7.34 -8.42
C ASP A 83 -5.63 7.10 -7.52
N ILE A 84 -5.59 7.74 -6.36
CA ILE A 84 -6.66 7.75 -5.39
C ILE A 84 -6.81 9.16 -4.81
N ILE A 85 -8.05 9.58 -4.62
CA ILE A 85 -8.38 10.88 -4.03
C ILE A 85 -8.83 10.70 -2.59
N GLY A 86 -8.25 11.48 -1.69
CA GLY A 86 -8.64 11.59 -0.29
C GLY A 86 -9.32 12.91 0.00
N ASP A 87 -10.46 12.88 0.68
CA ASP A 87 -11.20 14.05 1.14
C ASP A 87 -10.93 14.29 2.64
N HIS A 88 -10.33 15.43 2.96
CA HIS A 88 -10.02 15.90 4.31
C HIS A 88 -11.22 16.61 4.92
N GLN A 89 -12.42 16.04 4.81
CA GLN A 89 -13.59 16.60 5.50
C GLN A 89 -13.21 16.84 6.95
N LEU A 90 -13.44 18.07 7.42
CA LEU A 90 -13.05 18.50 8.75
C LEU A 90 -13.95 17.77 9.75
N LEU A 91 -13.56 16.57 10.15
CA LEU A 91 -14.11 15.92 11.33
C LEU A 91 -13.63 16.76 12.52
N GLU A 92 -14.56 17.29 13.31
CA GLU A 92 -14.23 18.10 14.49
C GLU A 92 -13.32 17.35 15.48
N ASP A 93 -13.32 16.02 15.39
CA ASP A 93 -12.58 15.10 16.24
C ASP A 93 -11.20 14.66 15.67
N ASP A 94 -10.78 15.08 14.46
CA ASP A 94 -9.45 14.73 13.93
C ASP A 94 -8.35 15.59 14.56
N GLY A 95 -7.59 14.96 15.46
CA GLY A 95 -6.55 15.59 16.25
C GLY A 95 -5.22 15.83 15.51
N CYS A 96 -5.05 15.32 14.29
CA CYS A 96 -3.74 15.25 13.65
C CYS A 96 -3.54 16.30 12.55
N GLN A 97 -2.28 16.76 12.42
CA GLN A 97 -1.87 17.69 11.35
C GLN A 97 -1.13 16.98 10.21
N ASN A 98 -0.51 15.84 10.53
CA ASN A 98 0.22 15.00 9.59
C ASN A 98 -0.29 13.56 9.70
N TYR A 99 -0.44 12.90 8.56
CA TYR A 99 -0.91 11.52 8.44
C TYR A 99 0.16 10.69 7.74
N PHE A 100 0.66 9.66 8.42
CA PHE A 100 1.74 8.81 7.90
C PHE A 100 1.17 7.49 7.41
N TYR A 101 1.27 7.24 6.11
CA TYR A 101 0.82 6.01 5.47
C TYR A 101 2.00 5.11 5.15
N TYR A 102 1.90 3.84 5.51
CA TYR A 102 2.88 2.82 5.21
C TYR A 102 2.26 1.77 4.31
N LEU A 103 3.03 1.26 3.36
CA LEU A 103 2.64 0.07 2.64
C LEU A 103 2.63 -1.10 3.63
N ARG A 104 1.47 -1.69 3.85
CA ARG A 104 1.28 -2.87 4.69
C ARG A 104 1.53 -4.14 3.89
N TYR A 105 0.91 -4.24 2.72
CA TYR A 105 1.01 -5.40 1.83
C TYR A 105 1.37 -5.01 0.40
N PHE A 106 2.27 -5.78 -0.18
CA PHE A 106 2.64 -5.68 -1.59
C PHE A 106 2.48 -7.04 -2.27
N GLU A 107 1.56 -7.10 -3.24
CA GLU A 107 1.37 -8.28 -4.07
C GLU A 107 1.75 -7.99 -5.52
N VAL A 108 2.44 -8.94 -6.16
CA VAL A 108 2.66 -8.97 -7.60
C VAL A 108 1.92 -10.16 -8.20
N THR A 109 0.97 -9.91 -9.09
CA THR A 109 0.29 -10.98 -9.84
C THR A 109 0.90 -11.07 -11.23
N THR A 110 1.31 -12.28 -11.62
CA THR A 110 1.80 -12.57 -12.98
C THR A 110 0.67 -13.07 -13.87
N LYS A 111 0.81 -12.95 -15.20
CA LYS A 111 -0.11 -13.51 -16.21
C LYS A 111 -0.24 -15.03 -16.14
N LYS A 112 0.75 -15.69 -15.53
CA LYS A 112 0.68 -17.12 -15.21
C LYS A 112 -0.13 -17.39 -13.93
N GLN A 113 -0.76 -16.38 -13.34
CA GLN A 113 -1.51 -16.39 -12.07
C GLN A 113 -0.72 -16.74 -10.81
N ASN A 114 0.62 -16.74 -10.88
CA ASN A 114 1.42 -16.77 -9.65
C ASN A 114 1.35 -15.41 -8.96
N LYS A 115 1.24 -15.42 -7.64
CA LYS A 115 1.34 -14.24 -6.78
C LYS A 115 2.63 -14.26 -5.99
N TYR A 116 3.22 -13.08 -5.82
CA TYR A 116 4.39 -12.84 -4.98
C TYR A 116 3.96 -11.89 -3.87
N LEU A 117 4.05 -12.34 -2.62
CA LEU A 117 3.47 -11.69 -1.45
C LEU A 117 4.60 -11.18 -0.55
N VAL A 118 4.52 -9.91 -0.17
CA VAL A 118 5.45 -9.26 0.78
C VAL A 118 4.66 -8.43 1.77
N GLY A 119 4.89 -8.67 3.06
CA GLY A 119 4.40 -7.83 4.14
C GLY A 119 5.43 -6.76 4.49
N VAL A 120 5.12 -5.50 4.18
CA VAL A 120 6.09 -4.38 4.25
C VAL A 120 6.03 -3.65 5.60
N ALA A 121 4.88 -3.62 6.27
CA ALA A 121 4.70 -3.03 7.60
C ALA A 121 3.71 -3.90 8.39
N THR A 122 4.22 -4.88 9.14
CA THR A 122 3.47 -6.11 9.50
C THR A 122 3.37 -6.40 10.97
N ASP A 123 3.16 -5.41 11.83
CA ASP A 123 2.85 -5.70 13.25
C ASP A 123 1.56 -6.55 13.43
N TYR A 124 0.93 -6.99 12.33
CA TYR A 124 -0.38 -7.63 12.20
C TYR A 124 -0.50 -8.67 11.04
N ALA A 125 0.57 -9.35 10.59
CA ALA A 125 0.49 -10.22 9.39
C ALA A 125 0.74 -11.71 9.65
N GLU A 126 -0.34 -12.52 9.62
CA GLU A 126 -0.25 -13.98 9.43
C GLU A 126 -0.36 -14.37 7.94
N GLU A 127 -1.00 -13.52 7.12
CA GLU A 127 -1.31 -13.81 5.70
C GLU A 127 -0.13 -13.52 4.73
N TYR A 128 0.89 -12.79 5.17
CA TYR A 128 2.04 -12.35 4.37
C TYR A 128 3.33 -12.53 5.17
N PRO A 129 4.46 -12.84 4.52
CA PRO A 129 5.74 -12.87 5.20
C PRO A 129 6.24 -11.46 5.51
N ASP A 130 6.87 -11.29 6.67
CA ASP A 130 7.57 -10.05 7.01
C ASP A 130 8.71 -9.77 6.02
N ALA A 131 8.81 -8.53 5.56
CA ALA A 131 9.97 -8.07 4.80
C ALA A 131 11.27 -8.38 5.58
N PRO A 132 12.31 -8.92 4.91
CA PRO A 132 12.48 -8.94 3.46
C PRO A 132 11.94 -10.20 2.76
N TYR A 133 11.37 -11.16 3.49
CA TYR A 133 10.97 -12.46 2.94
C TYR A 133 9.83 -12.35 1.93
N VAL A 134 9.81 -13.27 0.96
CA VAL A 134 8.82 -13.32 -0.12
C VAL A 134 8.20 -14.71 -0.21
N TRP A 135 6.88 -14.76 -0.23
CA TRP A 135 6.11 -15.97 -0.51
C TRP A 135 5.62 -15.96 -1.96
N LYS A 136 5.75 -17.10 -2.62
CA LYS A 136 5.11 -17.36 -3.90
C LYS A 136 3.88 -18.23 -3.68
N GLN A 137 2.72 -17.73 -4.07
CA GLN A 137 1.52 -18.52 -4.17
C GLN A 137 1.31 -18.92 -5.63
N ASN A 138 1.34 -20.21 -5.93
CA ASN A 138 1.08 -20.71 -7.28
C ASN A 138 -0.44 -20.83 -7.55
N ASN A 139 -0.80 -21.22 -8.77
CA ASN A 139 -2.21 -21.30 -9.21
C ASN A 139 -3.03 -22.39 -8.51
N PHE A 140 -2.38 -23.27 -7.75
CA PHE A 140 -3.02 -24.29 -6.92
C PHE A 140 -3.14 -23.83 -5.45
N ASN A 141 -2.90 -22.53 -5.18
CA ASN A 141 -2.87 -21.92 -3.85
C ASN A 141 -1.80 -22.49 -2.90
N VAL A 142 -0.79 -23.20 -3.42
CA VAL A 142 0.33 -23.66 -2.62
C VAL A 142 1.31 -22.50 -2.42
N ILE A 143 1.71 -22.30 -1.17
CA ILE A 143 2.66 -21.27 -0.75
C ILE A 143 4.07 -21.88 -0.66
N GLU A 144 5.03 -21.24 -1.30
CA GLU A 144 6.45 -21.57 -1.27
C GLU A 144 7.24 -20.34 -0.82
N GLU A 145 8.17 -20.49 0.13
CA GLU A 145 9.14 -19.43 0.43
C GLU A 145 10.21 -19.43 -0.67
N ILE A 146 10.31 -18.32 -1.39
CA ILE A 146 11.13 -18.23 -2.61
C ILE A 146 12.34 -17.31 -2.50
N GLY A 147 12.56 -16.73 -1.32
CA GLY A 147 13.73 -15.90 -1.00
C GLY A 147 13.37 -14.52 -0.49
N ASN A 148 14.29 -13.56 -0.70
CA ASN A 148 14.22 -12.23 -0.12
C ASN A 148 14.10 -11.14 -1.21
N SER A 149 13.41 -10.07 -0.87
CA SER A 149 13.38 -8.81 -1.60
C SER A 149 14.40 -7.82 -1.01
N ASN A 150 14.62 -6.70 -1.71
CA ASN A 150 15.35 -5.54 -1.17
C ASN A 150 14.44 -4.56 -0.41
N ILE A 151 13.20 -4.96 -0.11
CA ILE A 151 12.25 -4.12 0.62
C ILE A 151 12.53 -4.29 2.11
N GLU A 152 12.79 -3.18 2.79
CA GLU A 152 12.95 -3.15 4.24
C GLU A 152 11.62 -2.82 4.92
N LYS A 153 11.45 -3.23 6.19
CA LYS A 153 10.23 -2.96 6.95
C LYS A 153 9.99 -1.45 7.05
N TYR A 154 8.75 -1.01 6.80
CA TYR A 154 8.33 0.40 6.75
C TYR A 154 9.02 1.29 5.69
N SER A 155 9.81 0.73 4.77
CA SER A 155 10.59 1.51 3.80
C SER A 155 9.75 2.21 2.73
N ILE A 156 8.53 1.72 2.48
CA ILE A 156 7.61 2.32 1.50
C ILE A 156 6.51 3.03 2.27
N ASN A 157 6.54 4.36 2.27
CA ASN A 157 5.61 5.20 3.00
C ASN A 157 5.43 6.57 2.32
N PHE A 158 4.43 7.32 2.77
CA PHE A 158 4.26 8.72 2.45
C PHE A 158 3.56 9.48 3.58
N GLU A 159 3.72 10.80 3.60
CA GLU A 159 3.11 11.70 4.58
C GLU A 159 2.16 12.67 3.88
N LEU A 160 1.00 12.92 4.50
CA LEU A 160 0.10 13.99 4.13
C LEU A 160 0.03 15.01 5.24
N SER A 161 0.27 16.27 4.91
CA SER A 161 0.01 17.39 5.81
C SER A 161 -1.34 18.04 5.48
N ARG A 162 -2.03 18.51 6.53
CA ARG A 162 -3.31 19.22 6.42
C ARG A 162 -3.20 20.59 5.71
#